data_AF-A0A428MRJ4-F1
#
_entry.id   AF-A0A428MRJ4-F1
#
_cell.length_a   1.000
_cell.length_b   1.000
_cell.length_c   1.000
_cell.angle_alpha   90.00
_cell.angle_beta   90.00
_cell.angle_gamma   90.00
#
_symmetry.space_group_name_H-M   'P 1'
#
loop_
_entity.id
_entity.type
_entity.pdbx_description
1 polymer ?
#
loop_
_entity_poly.entity_id
_entity_poly.type
_entity_poly.pdbx_seq_one_letter_code
_entity_poly.pdbx_strand_id
1 'polypeptide(L)'
;THVSSNDDGTISDVEINYVEQRSKDVGLAIAAASNVTDLGKAFPGQPSVAHDSDLDGLKRLAKAMKKNGAKAIVQIHHGGA
;
A
#
# COMPACT_ATOMS: atom_id res chain seq x y z
N THR A 1 -7.41 -3.54 5.72
CA THR A 1 -7.45 -2.81 4.44
C THR A 1 -7.81 -1.35 4.69
N HIS A 2 -7.57 -0.46 3.72
CA HIS A 2 -8.01 0.95 3.68
C HIS A 2 -8.36 1.31 2.21
N VAL A 3 -8.97 2.48 1.99
CA VAL A 3 -9.44 2.98 0.67
C VAL A 3 -8.88 4.37 0.36
N SER A 4 -7.62 4.59 0.73
CA SER A 4 -7.01 5.93 0.78
C SER A 4 -5.93 6.16 -0.28
N SER A 5 -5.69 5.22 -1.19
CA SER A 5 -4.78 5.45 -2.32
C SER A 5 -5.43 6.41 -3.33
N ASN A 6 -4.63 6.98 -4.22
CA ASN A 6 -5.13 7.85 -5.28
C ASN A 6 -6.07 7.07 -6.22
N ASP A 7 -6.85 7.77 -7.03
CA ASP A 7 -7.82 7.13 -7.95
C ASP A 7 -7.14 6.16 -8.93
N ASP A 8 -5.92 6.48 -9.36
CA ASP A 8 -5.06 5.66 -10.21
C ASP A 8 -4.37 4.49 -9.48
N GLY A 9 -4.56 4.35 -8.17
CA GLY A 9 -3.96 3.31 -7.35
C GLY A 9 -2.56 3.65 -6.79
N THR A 10 -1.97 4.79 -7.17
CA THR A 10 -0.70 5.22 -6.60
C THR A 10 -0.84 5.58 -5.11
N ILE A 11 0.23 5.38 -4.35
CA ILE A 11 0.23 5.66 -2.91
C ILE A 11 0.02 7.15 -2.64
N SER A 12 -0.97 7.47 -1.81
CA SER A 12 -1.26 8.86 -1.41
C SER A 12 -0.50 9.27 -0.13
N ASP A 13 -0.41 10.58 0.10
CA ASP A 13 0.15 11.11 1.35
C ASP A 13 -0.73 10.78 2.57
N VAL A 14 -2.04 10.67 2.38
CA VAL A 14 -2.98 10.26 3.43
C VAL A 14 -2.68 8.82 3.88
N GLU A 15 -2.45 7.92 2.92
CA GLU A 15 -2.06 6.54 3.20
C GLU A 15 -0.73 6.45 3.95
N ILE A 16 0.29 7.22 3.52
CA ILE A 16 1.61 7.24 4.17
C ILE A 16 1.49 7.63 5.64
N ASN A 17 0.78 8.72 5.93
CA ASN A 17 0.57 9.19 7.30
C ASN A 17 -0.20 8.14 8.13
N TYR A 18 -1.20 7.50 7.53
CA TYR A 18 -1.99 6.46 8.18
C TYR A 18 -1.15 5.23 8.57
N VAL A 19 -0.29 4.75 7.67
CA VAL A 19 0.54 3.56 7.93
C VAL A 19 1.71 3.84 8.85
N GLU A 20 2.33 5.03 8.79
CA GLU A 20 3.46 5.38 9.67
C GLU A 20 3.06 5.34 11.14
N GLN A 21 1.87 5.88 11.46
CA GLN A 21 1.34 5.86 12.82
C GLN A 21 1.10 4.44 13.33
N ARG A 22 0.65 3.53 12.45
CA ARG A 22 0.27 2.15 12.80
C ARG A 22 1.44 1.18 12.79
N SER A 23 2.49 1.48 12.05
CA SER A 23 3.69 0.65 12.02
C SER A 23 4.66 0.97 13.16
N LYS A 24 4.38 1.99 13.98
CA LYS A 24 5.30 2.51 14.99
C LYS A 24 5.73 1.45 16.02
N ASP A 25 4.79 0.67 16.54
CA ASP A 25 5.02 -0.17 17.72
C ASP A 25 4.78 -1.67 17.43
N VAL A 26 4.95 -2.10 16.17
CA VAL A 26 4.75 -3.50 15.72
C VAL A 26 6.00 -4.09 15.10
N GLY A 27 6.18 -5.41 15.20
CA GLY A 27 7.30 -6.11 14.55
C GLY A 27 7.13 -6.30 13.03
N LEU A 28 5.88 -6.33 12.57
CA LEU A 28 5.50 -6.58 11.18
C LEU A 28 4.30 -5.70 10.82
N ALA A 29 4.42 -4.95 9.73
CA ALA A 29 3.36 -4.17 9.13
C ALA A 29 3.08 -4.71 7.71
N ILE A 30 1.82 -5.04 7.45
CA ILE A 30 1.34 -5.54 6.16
C ILE A 30 0.45 -4.45 5.55
N ALA A 31 0.80 -3.99 4.34
CA ALA A 31 0.03 -2.99 3.61
C ALA A 31 -1.36 -3.54 3.22
N ALA A 32 -2.25 -2.65 2.77
CA ALA A 32 -3.54 -3.09 2.24
C ALA A 32 -3.37 -3.98 0.99
N ALA A 33 -4.43 -4.72 0.67
CA ALA A 33 -4.51 -5.54 -0.54
C ALA A 33 -4.21 -4.69 -1.77
N SER A 34 -3.08 -4.95 -2.44
CA SER A 34 -2.62 -4.16 -3.58
C SER A 34 -2.80 -4.95 -4.88
N ASN A 35 -3.49 -4.37 -5.88
CA ASN A 35 -3.83 -5.08 -7.11
C ASN A 35 -2.59 -5.30 -8.00
N VAL A 36 -2.50 -6.47 -8.62
CA VAL A 36 -1.39 -6.86 -9.52
C VAL A 36 -1.65 -6.57 -11.00
N THR A 37 -2.90 -6.25 -11.34
CA THR A 37 -3.35 -5.87 -12.69
C THR A 37 -4.49 -4.86 -12.54
N ASP A 38 -4.74 -4.06 -13.58
CA ASP A 38 -5.86 -3.11 -13.61
C ASP A 38 -7.23 -3.80 -13.42
N LEU A 39 -7.42 -4.93 -14.12
CA LEU A 39 -8.64 -5.73 -14.03
C LEU A 39 -8.82 -6.42 -12.65
N GLY A 40 -7.73 -6.60 -11.91
CA GLY A 40 -7.75 -7.21 -10.59
C GLY A 40 -8.13 -6.27 -9.45
N LYS A 41 -8.42 -4.99 -9.74
CA LYS A 41 -8.85 -3.99 -8.74
C LYS A 41 -10.24 -4.34 -8.20
N ALA A 42 -10.35 -4.51 -6.89
CA ALA A 42 -11.56 -4.96 -6.20
C ALA A 42 -12.39 -3.82 -5.59
N PHE A 43 -11.78 -2.66 -5.33
CA PHE A 43 -12.49 -1.53 -4.72
C PHE A 43 -11.86 -0.16 -5.05
N PRO A 44 -12.64 0.94 -4.99
CA PRO A 44 -12.11 2.31 -5.09
C PRO A 44 -11.09 2.61 -3.99
N GLY A 45 -10.04 3.37 -4.32
CA GLY A 45 -8.97 3.72 -3.38
C GLY A 45 -8.06 2.54 -2.98
N GLN A 46 -8.11 1.42 -3.72
CA GLN A 46 -7.17 0.32 -3.58
C GLN A 46 -5.76 0.70 -4.10
N PRO A 47 -4.67 0.39 -3.36
CA PRO A 47 -3.30 0.57 -3.87
C PRO A 47 -2.98 -0.38 -5.03
N SER A 48 -2.11 0.06 -5.95
CA SER A 48 -1.60 -0.73 -7.06
C SER A 48 -0.13 -1.15 -6.84
N VAL A 49 0.21 -2.34 -7.34
CA VAL A 49 1.60 -2.83 -7.55
C VAL A 49 1.78 -3.33 -8.98
N ALA A 50 0.93 -2.89 -9.90
CA ALA A 50 0.81 -3.42 -11.25
C ALA A 50 1.74 -2.72 -12.26
N HIS A 51 2.18 -1.48 -11.98
CA HIS A 51 2.95 -0.68 -12.93
C HIS A 51 4.20 -0.07 -12.29
N ASP A 52 5.22 0.19 -13.11
CA ASP A 52 6.45 0.84 -12.63
C ASP A 52 6.22 2.24 -12.07
N SER A 53 5.14 2.93 -12.48
CA SER A 53 4.72 4.21 -11.91
C SER A 53 4.37 4.12 -10.42
N ASP A 54 4.02 2.94 -9.91
CA ASP A 54 3.70 2.71 -8.49
C ASP A 54 4.96 2.71 -7.61
N LEU A 55 6.12 2.44 -8.20
CA LEU A 55 7.36 2.11 -7.50
C LEU A 55 7.80 3.22 -6.53
N ASP A 56 7.70 4.49 -6.94
CA ASP A 56 8.14 5.60 -6.09
C ASP A 56 7.21 5.81 -4.89
N GLY A 57 5.90 5.62 -5.06
CA GLY A 57 4.93 5.60 -3.96
C GLY A 57 5.19 4.43 -3.01
N LEU A 58 5.41 3.23 -3.54
CA LEU A 58 5.68 2.01 -2.76
C LEU A 58 6.99 2.12 -1.95
N LYS A 59 8.03 2.74 -2.50
CA LYS A 59 9.28 3.04 -1.75
C LYS A 59 9.01 3.97 -0.57
N ARG A 60 8.19 5.02 -0.76
CA ARG A 60 7.80 5.95 0.32
C ARG A 60 7.00 5.23 1.40
N LEU A 61 6.03 4.42 1.01
CA LEU A 61 5.23 3.59 1.92
C LEU A 61 6.11 2.66 2.76
N ALA A 62 7.00 1.91 2.11
CA ALA A 62 7.91 1.00 2.80
C ALA A 62 8.86 1.73 3.76
N LYS A 63 9.34 2.92 3.39
CA LYS A 63 10.17 3.77 4.27
C LYS A 63 9.40 4.21 5.52
N ALA A 64 8.17 4.67 5.35
CA ALA A 64 7.31 5.08 6.45
C ALA A 64 7.00 3.92 7.40
N MET A 65 6.62 2.76 6.84
CA MET A 65 6.35 1.55 7.62
C MET A 65 7.56 1.10 8.43
N LYS A 66 8.76 1.11 7.83
CA LYS A 66 10.01 0.67 8.48
C LYS A 66 10.59 1.67 9.47
N LYS A 67 10.07 2.91 9.56
CA LYS A 67 10.66 4.02 10.31
C LYS A 67 11.02 3.68 11.75
N ASN A 68 10.21 2.85 12.42
CA ASN A 68 10.39 2.47 13.82
C ASN A 68 10.77 0.99 14.01
N GLY A 69 11.32 0.35 12.98
CA GLY A 69 11.87 -1.02 13.07
C GLY A 69 10.93 -2.14 12.61
N ALA A 70 9.67 -1.84 12.28
CA ALA A 70 8.76 -2.83 11.69
C ALA A 70 9.29 -3.36 10.35
N LYS A 71 9.08 -4.65 10.07
CA LYS A 71 9.19 -5.18 8.70
C LYS A 71 7.99 -4.70 7.88
N ALA A 72 8.22 -4.19 6.68
CA ALA A 72 7.16 -3.76 5.77
C ALA A 72 6.94 -4.81 4.68
N ILE A 73 5.73 -5.33 4.59
CA ILE A 73 5.30 -6.33 3.62
C ILE A 73 4.13 -5.76 2.82
N VAL A 74 4.12 -5.99 1.50
CA VAL A 74 2.98 -5.67 0.65
C VAL A 74 2.09 -6.90 0.48
N GLN A 75 0.77 -6.75 0.59
CA GLN A 75 -0.16 -7.82 0.30
C GLN A 75 -0.47 -7.82 -1.20
N ILE A 76 0.05 -8.80 -1.91
CA ILE A 76 -0.24 -9.04 -3.33
C ILE A 76 -1.66 -9.60 -3.48
N HIS A 77 -2.48 -8.97 -4.33
CA HIS A 77 -3.91 -9.28 -4.41
C HIS A 77 -4.46 -9.22 -5.84
N HIS A 78 -5.46 -10.07 -6.13
CA HIS A 78 -6.32 -9.98 -7.30
C HIS A 78 -7.76 -10.24 -6.86
N GLY A 79 -8.70 -9.35 -7.20
CA GLY A 79 -10.10 -9.40 -6.75
C GLY A 79 -10.98 -10.47 -7.37
N GLY A 80 -10.42 -11.38 -8.18
CA GLY A 80 -11.22 -12.30 -9.00
C GLY A 80 -11.95 -11.63 -10.17
N ALA A 81 -13.12 -12.18 -10.50
CA ALA A 81 -14.03 -11.77 -11.57
C ALA A 81 -15.41 -11.44 -11.00
#